data_AF-A0A7X9G5G6-F1
#
_entry.id   AF-A0A7X9G5G6-F1
#
_cell.length_a   1.000
_cell.length_b   1.000
_cell.length_c   1.000
_cell.angle_alpha   90.00
_cell.angle_beta   90.00
_cell.angle_gamma   90.00
#
_symmetry.space_group_name_H-M   'P 1'
#
loop_
_entity.id
_entity.type
_entity.pdbx_description
1 polymer ?
#
loop_
_entity_poly.entity_id
_entity_poly.type
_entity_poly.pdbx_seq_one_letter_code
_entity_poly.pdbx_strand_id
1 'polypeptide(L)'
;RELAGSLVEEIYKDDSLSDEEKQAKITQAQDDITTYVYPFFRDAKRSFALLSFKPEAMLDEVVDSELDLQAGYDKRIDEYQKKQLRMAKITMKIEGLDEAGKEAKKAKIEEVMQKLLQGQEFNALAAEFSEDKQIEDSEMQDFSKLAPEVAKAVKDMQPGQISDIVETAESFMLLKVLERSDGRSLDEVKDELLAILRQERSTQMTFEAALDVAAKLNDRWWEENEKETDFDGAKVLAELAKETKHADFDLIEKVTQNTQINAAIGFEPELSKAVFGCTPKEPLTGAVKGEKASFVAYLLDVETPSLTDPYTDKAALNTLKQIYRRKLATEKTFAQAEAEAQRINSALAEGQEFAQAAGESKFQELEPFTRMNPGDLSQKARVSNVGSALLAISKAEPGQVLAPQKTYSGYVLLYLADKSMPDDEDSKNMLENVRNYILRREQQTAMNNFYQQLERESNTILPDGLQPKQR
;
A
#
# COMPACT_ATOMS: atom_id res chain seq x y z
N ARG A 1 -17.26 8.96 9.08
CA ARG A 1 -15.89 9.54 9.22
C ARG A 1 -15.92 10.77 10.12
N GLU A 2 -16.77 11.78 9.87
CA GLU A 2 -16.91 12.96 10.74
C GLU A 2 -17.31 12.62 12.19
N LEU A 3 -18.32 11.75 12.38
CA LEU A 3 -18.72 11.24 13.71
C LEU A 3 -17.60 10.47 14.45
N ALA A 4 -16.68 9.84 13.71
CA ALA A 4 -15.56 9.11 14.30
C ALA A 4 -14.40 10.06 14.64
N GLY A 5 -14.16 11.06 13.80
CA GLY A 5 -13.09 12.05 14.00
C GLY A 5 -13.29 12.89 15.26
N SER A 6 -14.50 13.40 15.49
CA SER A 6 -14.82 14.18 16.69
C SER A 6 -14.63 13.38 17.97
N LEU A 7 -15.10 12.13 18.00
CA LEU A 7 -14.99 11.26 19.16
C LEU A 7 -13.53 10.87 19.45
N VAL A 8 -12.73 10.62 18.41
CA VAL A 8 -11.30 10.33 18.55
C VAL A 8 -10.56 11.55 19.09
N GLU A 9 -10.86 12.75 18.58
CA GLU A 9 -10.27 13.99 19.11
C GLU A 9 -10.62 14.23 20.57
N GLU A 10 -11.87 14.00 20.98
CA GLU A 10 -12.30 14.11 22.38
C GLU A 10 -11.52 13.14 23.28
N ILE A 11 -11.32 11.90 22.84
CA ILE A 11 -10.52 10.90 23.59
C ILE A 11 -9.05 11.33 23.69
N TYR A 12 -8.46 11.88 22.63
CA TYR A 12 -7.07 12.34 22.67
C TYR A 12 -6.87 13.53 23.61
N LYS A 13 -7.85 14.45 23.66
CA LYS A 13 -7.85 15.65 24.51
C LYS A 13 -8.13 15.36 26.00
N ASP A 14 -8.53 14.14 26.35
CA ASP A 14 -8.77 13.73 27.74
C ASP A 14 -7.44 13.38 28.44
N ASP A 15 -6.90 14.33 29.21
CA ASP A 15 -5.65 14.17 29.96
C ASP A 15 -5.76 13.20 31.15
N SER A 16 -6.98 12.74 31.51
CA SER A 16 -7.18 11.76 32.59
C SER A 16 -6.89 10.32 32.17
N LEU A 17 -6.75 10.07 30.86
CA LEU A 17 -6.54 8.74 30.29
C LEU A 17 -5.08 8.52 29.93
N SER A 18 -4.58 7.34 30.27
CA SER A 18 -3.31 6.83 29.72
C SER A 18 -3.42 6.55 28.22
N ASP A 19 -2.28 6.48 27.52
CA ASP A 19 -2.23 6.14 26.09
C ASP A 19 -2.88 4.78 25.78
N GLU A 20 -2.73 3.80 26.69
CA GLU A 20 -3.35 2.48 26.57
C GLU A 20 -4.88 2.58 26.65
N GLU A 21 -5.42 3.39 27.57
CA GLU A 21 -6.86 3.61 27.72
C GLU A 21 -7.43 4.41 26.55
N LYS A 22 -6.71 5.41 26.05
CA LYS A 22 -7.10 6.17 24.84
C LYS A 22 -7.22 5.23 23.65
N GLN A 23 -6.22 4.39 23.41
CA GLN A 23 -6.24 3.44 22.31
C GLN A 23 -7.37 2.42 22.43
N ALA A 24 -7.64 1.94 23.65
CA ALA A 24 -8.75 1.02 23.93
C ALA A 24 -10.11 1.67 23.64
N LYS A 25 -10.33 2.91 24.10
CA LYS A 25 -11.58 3.65 23.83
C LYS A 25 -11.77 3.95 22.34
N ILE A 26 -10.70 4.32 21.63
CA ILE A 26 -10.74 4.55 20.18
C ILE A 26 -11.13 3.27 19.45
N THR A 27 -10.52 2.14 19.82
CA THR A 27 -10.83 0.83 19.22
C THR A 27 -12.29 0.45 19.47
N GLN A 28 -12.78 0.64 20.70
CA GLN A 28 -14.18 0.38 21.05
C GLN A 28 -15.15 1.25 20.23
N ALA A 29 -14.85 2.54 20.11
CA ALA A 29 -15.65 3.46 19.30
C ALA A 29 -15.70 3.06 17.82
N GLN A 30 -14.57 2.63 17.25
CA GLN A 30 -14.51 2.13 15.88
C GLN A 30 -15.32 0.85 15.69
N ASP A 31 -15.23 -0.09 16.64
CA ASP A 31 -16.02 -1.32 16.65
C ASP A 31 -17.52 -1.02 16.74
N ASP A 32 -17.92 -0.06 17.57
CA ASP A 32 -19.32 0.33 17.73
C ASP A 32 -19.87 1.02 16.48
N ILE A 33 -19.11 1.92 15.85
CA ILE A 33 -19.51 2.54 14.57
C ILE A 33 -19.66 1.46 13.49
N THR A 34 -18.69 0.56 13.39
CA THR A 34 -18.71 -0.53 12.40
C THR A 34 -19.89 -1.47 12.61
N THR A 35 -20.24 -1.74 13.86
CA THR A 35 -21.30 -2.70 14.23
C THR A 35 -22.69 -2.09 14.17
N TYR A 36 -22.86 -0.86 14.68
CA TYR A 36 -24.19 -0.29 14.93
C TYR A 36 -24.56 0.87 14.00
N VAL A 37 -23.61 1.47 13.29
CA VAL A 37 -23.88 2.62 12.41
C VAL A 37 -23.70 2.22 10.95
N TYR A 38 -22.55 1.64 10.59
CA TYR A 38 -22.18 1.33 9.21
C TYR A 38 -23.21 0.47 8.45
N PRO A 39 -23.85 -0.56 9.04
CA PRO A 39 -24.84 -1.37 8.33
C PRO A 39 -26.08 -0.59 7.86
N PHE A 40 -26.36 0.54 8.50
CA PHE A 40 -27.49 1.42 8.20
C PHE A 40 -27.09 2.58 7.31
N PHE A 41 -25.80 2.82 7.13
CA PHE A 41 -25.27 3.87 6.30
C PHE A 41 -25.58 3.61 4.82
N ARG A 42 -25.92 4.68 4.12
CA ARG A 42 -26.10 4.73 2.67
C ARG A 42 -25.18 5.80 2.14
N ASP A 43 -24.32 5.41 1.22
CA ASP A 43 -23.38 6.33 0.57
C ASP A 43 -24.13 7.39 -0.23
N ALA A 44 -23.49 8.55 -0.39
CA ALA A 44 -23.95 9.56 -1.33
C ALA A 44 -24.06 8.96 -2.73
N LYS A 45 -25.12 9.33 -3.45
CA LYS A 45 -25.27 9.02 -4.86
C LYS A 45 -25.39 10.27 -5.69
N ARG A 46 -24.94 10.19 -6.94
CA ARG A 46 -25.02 11.28 -7.91
C ARG A 46 -25.66 10.75 -9.18
N SER A 47 -26.58 11.54 -9.73
CA SER A 47 -27.04 11.38 -11.11
C SER A 47 -26.52 12.56 -11.91
N PHE A 48 -26.05 12.32 -13.14
CA PHE A 48 -25.42 13.34 -13.96
C PHE A 48 -25.56 13.02 -15.44
N ALA A 49 -25.61 14.07 -16.27
CA ALA A 49 -25.44 13.97 -17.70
C ALA A 49 -23.94 14.00 -18.02
N LEU A 50 -23.52 13.24 -19.03
CA LEU A 50 -22.12 13.05 -19.35
C LEU A 50 -21.90 13.14 -20.86
N LEU A 51 -20.85 13.87 -21.26
CA LEU A 51 -20.19 13.71 -22.54
C LEU A 51 -18.89 12.94 -22.35
N SER A 52 -18.64 11.96 -23.21
CA SER A 52 -17.39 11.20 -23.24
C SER A 52 -16.74 11.20 -24.62
N PHE A 53 -15.41 11.24 -24.62
CA PHE A 53 -14.56 11.25 -25.81
C PHE A 53 -13.56 10.11 -25.73
N LYS A 54 -13.72 9.11 -26.59
CA LYS A 54 -12.91 7.89 -26.59
C LYS A 54 -11.74 8.01 -27.56
N PRO A 55 -10.50 7.70 -27.14
CA PRO A 55 -9.34 7.76 -28.04
C PRO A 55 -9.51 6.89 -29.29
N GLU A 56 -10.18 5.75 -29.19
CA GLU A 56 -10.37 4.83 -30.31
C GLU A 56 -11.14 5.47 -31.48
N ALA A 57 -12.05 6.40 -31.19
CA ALA A 57 -12.83 7.10 -32.20
C ALA A 57 -12.04 8.20 -32.94
N MET A 58 -10.92 8.66 -32.37
CA MET A 58 -10.10 9.76 -32.92
C MET A 58 -8.81 9.28 -33.60
N LEU A 59 -8.50 7.98 -33.55
CA LEU A 59 -7.27 7.42 -34.13
C LEU A 59 -7.14 7.70 -35.64
N ASP A 60 -8.24 7.63 -36.39
CA ASP A 60 -8.25 7.86 -37.85
C ASP A 60 -8.01 9.33 -38.24
N GLU A 61 -8.16 10.27 -37.30
CA GLU A 61 -7.90 11.70 -37.52
C GLU A 61 -6.45 12.08 -37.17
N VAL A 62 -5.67 11.16 -36.57
CA VAL A 62 -4.28 11.43 -36.24
C VAL A 62 -3.43 11.42 -37.51
N VAL A 63 -2.76 12.55 -37.75
CA VAL A 63 -1.83 12.71 -38.87
C VAL A 63 -0.43 12.36 -38.39
N ASP A 64 0.21 11.41 -39.06
CA ASP A 64 1.63 11.09 -38.81
C ASP A 64 2.53 12.22 -39.32
N SER A 65 3.51 12.57 -38.51
CA SER A 65 4.50 13.60 -38.83
C SER A 65 5.88 13.03 -38.59
N GLU A 66 6.77 13.13 -39.58
CA GLU A 66 8.18 12.73 -39.44
C GLU A 66 8.89 13.55 -38.35
N LEU A 67 8.45 14.80 -38.12
CA LEU A 67 8.96 15.62 -37.01
C LEU A 67 8.56 15.04 -35.65
N ASP A 68 7.30 14.59 -35.51
CA ASP A 68 6.80 14.00 -34.27
C ASP A 68 7.41 12.62 -34.04
N LEU A 69 7.70 11.89 -35.11
CA LEU A 69 8.40 10.61 -35.05
C LEU A 69 9.84 10.80 -34.53
N GLN A 70 10.59 11.77 -35.07
CA GLN A 70 11.93 12.08 -34.59
C GLN A 70 11.90 12.56 -33.13
N ALA A 71 11.02 13.49 -32.78
CA ALA A 71 10.89 13.99 -31.41
C ALA A 71 10.46 12.88 -30.43
N GLY A 72 9.56 11.99 -30.86
CA GLY A 72 9.09 10.85 -30.11
C GLY A 72 10.19 9.82 -29.84
N TYR A 73 11.09 9.63 -30.80
CA TYR A 73 12.28 8.79 -30.68
C TYR A 73 13.31 9.42 -29.73
N ASP A 74 13.63 10.71 -29.93
CA ASP A 74 14.57 11.44 -29.09
C ASP A 74 14.14 11.45 -27.61
N LYS A 75 12.83 11.59 -27.36
CA LYS A 75 12.25 11.51 -26.00
C LYS A 75 12.46 10.13 -25.35
N ARG A 76 12.62 9.07 -26.15
CA ARG A 76 12.77 7.67 -25.71
C ARG A 76 14.14 7.10 -26.08
N ILE A 77 15.12 7.95 -26.36
CA ILE A 77 16.41 7.49 -26.87
C ILE A 77 17.14 6.61 -25.87
N ASP A 78 17.01 6.89 -24.57
CA ASP A 78 17.61 6.07 -23.51
C ASP A 78 17.01 4.66 -23.44
N GLU A 79 15.75 4.49 -23.86
CA GLU A 79 15.08 3.18 -23.93
C GLU A 79 15.47 2.46 -25.22
N TYR A 80 15.41 3.15 -26.36
CA TYR A 80 15.67 2.53 -27.65
C TYR A 80 17.15 2.27 -27.90
N GLN A 81 18.07 3.16 -27.50
CA GLN A 81 19.52 2.99 -27.65
C GLN A 81 20.18 2.31 -26.46
N LYS A 82 19.39 1.71 -25.57
CA LYS A 82 19.92 0.99 -24.42
C LYS A 82 20.74 -0.21 -24.87
N LYS A 83 22.03 -0.19 -24.53
CA LYS A 83 22.94 -1.31 -24.79
C LYS A 83 22.91 -2.28 -23.62
N GLN A 84 22.58 -3.53 -23.88
CA GLN A 84 22.54 -4.55 -22.85
C GLN A 84 23.24 -5.82 -23.31
N LEU A 85 23.78 -6.58 -22.37
CA LEU A 85 24.41 -7.86 -22.63
C LEU A 85 24.25 -8.82 -21.46
N ARG A 86 24.24 -10.11 -21.76
CA ARG A 86 24.27 -11.18 -20.77
C ARG A 86 25.60 -11.90 -20.87
N MET A 87 26.25 -12.17 -19.75
CA MET A 87 27.54 -12.83 -19.72
C MET A 87 27.55 -14.03 -18.79
N ALA A 88 28.47 -14.95 -19.05
CA ALA A 88 28.99 -15.88 -18.05
C ALA A 88 30.41 -15.46 -17.65
N LYS A 89 30.80 -15.75 -16.41
CA LYS A 89 32.10 -15.38 -15.81
C LYS A 89 32.74 -16.54 -15.05
N ILE A 90 34.07 -16.62 -15.18
CA ILE A 90 34.93 -17.39 -14.28
C ILE A 90 35.76 -16.39 -13.50
N THR A 91 35.61 -16.37 -12.18
CA THR A 91 36.19 -15.31 -11.33
C THR A 91 37.20 -15.90 -10.35
N MET A 92 38.36 -15.25 -10.23
CA MET A 92 39.38 -15.52 -9.23
C MET A 92 39.58 -14.26 -8.39
N LYS A 93 39.22 -14.30 -7.10
CA LYS A 93 39.24 -13.12 -6.23
C LYS A 93 40.67 -12.78 -5.83
N ILE A 94 41.02 -11.49 -5.95
CA ILE A 94 42.33 -10.93 -5.56
C ILE A 94 42.25 -9.85 -4.49
N GLU A 95 41.04 -9.47 -4.07
CA GLU A 95 40.84 -8.49 -2.99
C GLU A 95 41.59 -8.93 -1.70
N GLY A 96 42.38 -8.02 -1.14
CA GLY A 96 43.13 -8.26 0.10
C GLY A 96 44.34 -9.19 -0.02
N LEU A 97 44.70 -9.64 -1.23
CA LEU A 97 45.90 -10.47 -1.46
C LEU A 97 47.16 -9.62 -1.65
N ASP A 98 48.28 -10.18 -1.21
CA ASP A 98 49.62 -9.69 -1.53
C ASP A 98 50.01 -10.08 -2.98
N GLU A 99 51.14 -9.55 -3.45
CA GLU A 99 51.58 -9.79 -4.84
C GLU A 99 51.82 -11.28 -5.15
N ALA A 100 52.26 -12.06 -4.17
CA ALA A 100 52.40 -13.51 -4.32
C ALA A 100 51.03 -14.21 -4.48
N GLY A 101 50.03 -13.79 -3.70
CA GLY A 101 48.66 -14.29 -3.82
C GLY A 101 48.01 -13.92 -5.14
N LYS A 102 48.23 -12.69 -5.64
CA LYS A 102 47.74 -12.25 -6.96
C LYS A 102 48.35 -13.07 -8.10
N GLU A 103 49.67 -13.29 -8.08
CA GLU A 103 50.34 -14.07 -9.13
C GLU A 103 49.85 -15.53 -9.15
N ALA A 104 49.54 -16.10 -7.98
CA ALA A 104 48.95 -17.44 -7.90
C ALA A 104 47.53 -17.50 -8.50
N LYS A 105 46.71 -16.47 -8.31
CA LYS A 105 45.37 -16.36 -8.93
C LYS A 105 45.47 -16.14 -10.44
N LYS A 106 46.44 -15.34 -10.87
CA LYS A 106 46.75 -15.11 -12.29
C LYS A 106 47.16 -16.40 -13.00
N ALA A 107 48.09 -17.17 -12.43
CA ALA A 107 48.50 -18.45 -12.99
C ALA A 107 47.33 -19.45 -13.12
N LYS A 108 46.39 -19.44 -12.16
CA LYS A 108 45.18 -20.27 -12.22
C LYS A 108 44.22 -19.85 -13.33
N ILE A 109 43.93 -18.56 -13.46
CA ILE A 109 43.03 -18.10 -14.54
C ILE A 109 43.68 -18.28 -15.92
N GLU A 110 45.02 -18.19 -16.02
CA GLU A 110 45.79 -18.54 -17.22
C GLU A 110 45.68 -20.03 -17.57
N GLU A 111 45.73 -20.93 -16.58
CA GLU A 111 45.47 -22.36 -16.78
C GLU A 111 44.06 -22.60 -17.33
N VAL A 112 43.05 -21.94 -16.76
CA VAL A 112 41.66 -22.01 -17.23
C VAL A 112 41.57 -21.52 -18.68
N MET A 113 42.24 -20.43 -19.04
CA MET A 113 42.28 -19.92 -20.41
C MET A 113 42.90 -20.94 -21.38
N GLN A 114 43.99 -21.62 -20.99
CA GLN A 114 44.58 -22.68 -21.81
C GLN A 114 43.64 -23.86 -22.01
N LYS A 115 42.87 -24.26 -20.97
CA LYS A 115 41.86 -25.32 -21.09
C LYS A 115 40.70 -24.91 -22.01
N LEU A 116 40.28 -23.65 -21.98
CA LEU A 116 39.29 -23.11 -22.92
C LEU A 116 39.80 -23.14 -24.36
N LEU A 117 41.07 -22.76 -24.60
CA LEU A 117 41.70 -22.84 -25.93
C LEU A 117 41.82 -24.28 -26.44
N GLN A 118 41.90 -25.27 -25.55
CA GLN A 118 41.89 -26.69 -25.89
C GLN A 118 40.48 -27.26 -26.15
N GLY A 119 39.44 -26.42 -26.09
CA GLY A 119 38.06 -26.80 -26.41
C GLY A 119 37.24 -27.34 -25.24
N GLN A 120 37.67 -27.13 -23.99
CA GLN A 120 36.83 -27.46 -22.83
C GLN A 120 35.67 -26.48 -22.69
N GLU A 121 34.52 -26.98 -22.21
CA GLU A 121 33.29 -26.18 -22.06
C GLU A 121 33.42 -25.12 -20.95
N PHE A 122 33.03 -23.89 -21.25
CA PHE A 122 33.12 -22.75 -20.33
C PHE A 122 32.37 -23.00 -19.02
N ASN A 123 31.16 -23.56 -19.10
CA ASN A 123 30.33 -23.81 -17.92
C ASN A 123 30.91 -24.90 -17.01
N ALA A 124 31.61 -25.89 -17.57
CA ALA A 124 32.28 -26.93 -16.78
C ALA A 124 33.48 -26.33 -16.01
N LEU A 125 34.30 -25.55 -16.70
CA LEU A 125 35.42 -24.85 -16.07
C LEU A 125 34.96 -23.80 -15.05
N ALA A 126 33.86 -23.10 -15.31
CA ALA A 126 33.30 -22.17 -14.35
C ALA A 126 32.82 -22.87 -13.08
N ALA A 127 32.18 -24.04 -13.20
CA ALA A 127 31.74 -24.82 -12.05
C ALA A 127 32.90 -25.38 -11.22
N GLU A 128 34.03 -25.69 -11.86
CA GLU A 128 35.22 -26.25 -11.20
C GLU A 128 36.14 -25.18 -10.60
N PHE A 129 36.34 -24.06 -11.30
CA PHE A 129 37.39 -23.08 -10.98
C PHE A 129 36.89 -21.71 -10.51
N SER A 130 35.62 -21.35 -10.72
CA SER A 130 35.13 -20.02 -10.35
C SER A 130 34.95 -19.89 -8.83
N GLU A 131 35.45 -18.79 -8.27
CA GLU A 131 35.30 -18.41 -6.86
C GLU A 131 34.07 -17.51 -6.62
N ASP A 132 33.32 -17.23 -7.68
CA ASP A 132 32.01 -16.60 -7.61
C ASP A 132 30.91 -17.66 -7.64
N LYS A 133 29.86 -17.45 -6.83
CA LYS A 133 28.69 -18.34 -6.77
C LYS A 133 27.81 -18.17 -8.00
N GLN A 134 27.84 -17.00 -8.64
CA GLN A 134 27.05 -16.70 -9.82
C GLN A 134 27.94 -16.79 -11.06
N ILE A 135 27.77 -17.87 -11.83
CA ILE A 135 28.54 -18.13 -13.06
C ILE A 135 27.93 -17.37 -14.25
N GLU A 136 26.61 -17.28 -14.33
CA GLU A 136 25.89 -16.64 -15.43
C GLU A 136 24.98 -15.52 -14.91
N ASP A 137 24.88 -14.43 -15.66
CA ASP A 137 23.93 -13.36 -15.40
C ASP A 137 22.50 -13.83 -15.68
N SER A 138 21.62 -13.72 -14.70
CA SER A 138 20.22 -14.10 -14.84
C SER A 138 19.43 -13.15 -15.75
N GLU A 139 19.87 -11.89 -15.87
CA GLU A 139 19.23 -10.85 -16.66
C GLU A 139 20.26 -10.16 -17.58
N MET A 140 19.80 -9.47 -18.64
CA MET A 140 20.71 -8.65 -19.43
C MET A 140 21.16 -7.41 -18.64
N GLN A 141 22.46 -7.30 -18.42
CA GLN A 141 23.07 -6.15 -17.76
C GLN A 141 23.17 -4.96 -18.71
N ASP A 142 22.95 -3.76 -18.16
CA ASP A 142 23.15 -2.51 -18.89
C ASP A 142 24.65 -2.24 -19.07
N PHE A 143 25.07 -2.04 -20.32
CA PHE A 143 26.47 -1.80 -20.67
C PHE A 143 27.06 -0.61 -19.91
N SER A 144 26.26 0.42 -19.63
CA SER A 144 26.68 1.61 -18.90
C SER A 144 26.96 1.38 -17.41
N LYS A 145 26.46 0.27 -16.86
CA LYS A 145 26.62 -0.10 -15.44
C LYS A 145 27.77 -1.08 -15.19
N LEU A 146 28.42 -1.56 -16.25
CA LEU A 146 29.56 -2.46 -16.15
C LEU A 146 30.79 -1.73 -15.60
N ALA A 147 31.64 -2.45 -14.84
CA ALA A 147 32.94 -1.94 -14.44
C ALA A 147 33.78 -1.56 -15.69
N PRO A 148 34.58 -0.47 -15.67
CA PRO A 148 35.27 0.03 -16.85
C PRO A 148 36.13 -1.02 -17.58
N GLU A 149 36.79 -1.90 -16.83
CA GLU A 149 37.64 -2.97 -17.34
C GLU A 149 36.82 -4.06 -18.04
N VAL A 150 35.68 -4.42 -17.44
CA VAL A 150 34.70 -5.37 -18.01
C VAL A 150 34.08 -4.80 -19.28
N ALA A 151 33.58 -3.56 -19.22
CA ALA A 151 32.99 -2.86 -20.36
C ALA A 151 33.96 -2.80 -21.54
N LYS A 152 35.24 -2.51 -21.27
CA LYS A 152 36.30 -2.49 -22.30
C LYS A 152 36.54 -3.85 -22.92
N ALA A 153 36.57 -4.92 -22.11
CA ALA A 153 36.80 -6.28 -22.60
C ALA A 153 35.67 -6.78 -23.51
N VAL A 154 34.42 -6.47 -23.15
CA VAL A 154 33.24 -7.00 -23.86
C VAL A 154 32.69 -6.05 -24.93
N LYS A 155 33.26 -4.85 -25.07
CA LYS A 155 32.76 -3.78 -25.95
C LYS A 155 32.47 -4.26 -27.36
N ASP A 156 33.40 -4.99 -27.96
CA ASP A 156 33.33 -5.44 -29.36
C ASP A 156 33.07 -6.95 -29.48
N MET A 157 32.80 -7.61 -28.35
CA MET A 157 32.51 -9.04 -28.30
C MET A 157 31.10 -9.36 -28.78
N GLN A 158 31.01 -10.42 -29.58
CA GLN A 158 29.76 -11.00 -30.09
C GLN A 158 29.32 -12.19 -29.22
N PRO A 159 28.00 -12.53 -29.23
CA PRO A 159 27.51 -13.74 -28.58
C PRO A 159 28.33 -14.99 -28.93
N GLY A 160 28.71 -15.76 -27.90
CA GLY A 160 29.56 -16.94 -27.97
C GLY A 160 31.05 -16.68 -27.78
N GLN A 161 31.53 -15.44 -27.92
CA GLN A 161 32.95 -15.10 -27.75
C GLN A 161 33.37 -15.09 -26.28
N ILE A 162 34.65 -15.42 -26.04
CA ILE A 162 35.30 -15.41 -24.72
C ILE A 162 36.34 -14.28 -24.70
N SER A 163 36.42 -13.54 -23.60
CA SER A 163 37.36 -12.44 -23.43
C SER A 163 38.78 -12.94 -23.14
N ASP A 164 39.76 -12.06 -23.28
CA ASP A 164 41.04 -12.23 -22.58
C ASP A 164 40.84 -12.15 -21.05
N ILE A 165 41.89 -12.45 -20.28
CA ILE A 165 41.86 -12.31 -18.82
C ILE A 165 41.68 -10.83 -18.48
N VAL A 166 40.57 -10.51 -17.83
CA VAL A 166 40.22 -9.17 -17.36
C VAL A 166 40.68 -9.04 -15.92
N GLU A 167 41.54 -8.07 -15.65
CA GLU A 167 41.91 -7.68 -14.29
C GLU A 167 41.03 -6.52 -13.84
N THR A 168 40.35 -6.70 -12.71
CA THR A 168 39.60 -5.66 -12.00
C THR A 168 40.26 -5.40 -10.64
N ALA A 169 39.82 -4.37 -9.91
CA ALA A 169 40.35 -4.09 -8.57
C ALA A 169 40.21 -5.27 -7.59
N GLU A 170 39.20 -6.12 -7.78
CA GLU A 170 38.82 -7.17 -6.82
C GLU A 170 39.07 -8.59 -7.34
N SER A 171 39.22 -8.78 -8.66
CA SER A 171 39.26 -10.11 -9.28
C SER A 171 39.98 -10.15 -10.63
N PHE A 172 40.56 -11.31 -10.95
CA PHE A 172 40.80 -11.72 -12.33
C PHE A 172 39.59 -12.49 -12.86
N MET A 173 39.17 -12.23 -14.09
CA MET A 173 38.02 -12.91 -14.66
C MET A 173 38.13 -13.20 -16.15
N LEU A 174 37.51 -14.31 -16.57
CA LEU A 174 37.23 -14.61 -17.97
C LEU A 174 35.74 -14.46 -18.20
N LEU A 175 35.36 -13.76 -19.27
CA LEU A 175 33.99 -13.44 -19.59
C LEU A 175 33.58 -14.13 -20.89
N LYS A 176 32.34 -14.61 -20.98
CA LYS A 176 31.74 -15.11 -22.22
C LYS A 176 30.45 -14.34 -22.47
N VAL A 177 30.34 -13.67 -23.62
CA VAL A 177 29.08 -13.00 -24.00
C VAL A 177 28.11 -14.06 -24.45
N LEU A 178 26.92 -14.09 -23.86
CA LEU A 178 25.85 -15.04 -24.19
C LEU A 178 24.81 -14.41 -25.11
N GLU A 179 24.46 -13.16 -24.82
CA GLU A 179 23.46 -12.39 -25.54
C GLU A 179 23.86 -10.90 -25.56
N ARG A 180 23.49 -10.17 -26.61
CA ARG A 180 23.80 -8.75 -26.77
C ARG A 180 22.69 -8.02 -27.50
N SER A 181 22.37 -6.82 -27.04
CA SER A 181 21.47 -5.85 -27.67
C SER A 181 22.19 -4.50 -27.74
N ASP A 182 22.41 -3.96 -28.94
CA ASP A 182 23.15 -2.71 -29.16
C ASP A 182 22.25 -1.48 -29.33
N GLY A 183 20.97 -1.62 -28.98
CA GLY A 183 19.94 -0.60 -29.20
C GLY A 183 19.27 -0.73 -30.58
N ARG A 184 18.11 -0.10 -30.73
CA ARG A 184 17.27 -0.08 -31.92
C ARG A 184 17.20 1.33 -32.48
N SER A 185 17.50 1.48 -33.77
CA SER A 185 17.38 2.71 -34.54
C SER A 185 15.92 3.13 -34.72
N LEU A 186 15.69 4.38 -35.14
CA LEU A 186 14.34 4.88 -35.42
C LEU A 186 13.63 4.05 -36.47
N ASP A 187 14.32 3.63 -37.54
CA ASP A 187 13.74 2.80 -38.60
C ASP A 187 13.28 1.43 -38.07
N GLU A 188 14.03 0.85 -37.12
CA GLU A 188 13.70 -0.44 -36.50
C GLU A 188 12.50 -0.37 -35.55
N VAL A 189 12.26 0.79 -34.93
CA VAL A 189 11.12 0.99 -34.00
C VAL A 189 10.00 1.84 -34.59
N LYS A 190 10.07 2.18 -35.89
CA LYS A 190 9.16 3.15 -36.52
C LYS A 190 7.68 2.79 -36.33
N ASP A 191 7.29 1.56 -36.64
CA ASP A 191 5.90 1.11 -36.54
C ASP A 191 5.40 1.05 -35.09
N GLU A 192 6.27 0.59 -34.17
CA GLU A 192 6.01 0.56 -32.72
C GLU A 192 5.79 1.99 -32.19
N LEU A 193 6.70 2.90 -32.55
CA LEU A 193 6.66 4.29 -32.12
C LEU A 193 5.48 5.04 -32.72
N LEU A 194 5.13 4.81 -34.00
CA LEU A 194 3.94 5.38 -34.62
C LEU A 194 2.67 4.97 -33.88
N ALA A 195 2.53 3.69 -33.51
CA ALA A 195 1.38 3.23 -32.73
C ALA A 195 1.29 3.94 -31.37
N ILE A 196 2.41 4.08 -30.67
CA ILE A 196 2.48 4.80 -29.38
C ILE A 196 2.09 6.27 -29.57
N LEU A 197 2.70 6.97 -30.54
CA LEU A 197 2.45 8.39 -30.79
C LEU A 197 1.01 8.65 -31.22
N ARG A 198 0.42 7.76 -32.05
CA ARG A 198 -1.00 7.86 -32.42
C ARG A 198 -1.91 7.73 -31.22
N GLN A 199 -1.65 6.79 -30.32
CA GLN A 199 -2.43 6.63 -29.09
C GLN A 199 -2.28 7.85 -28.16
N GLU A 200 -1.06 8.35 -27.98
CA GLU A 200 -0.78 9.55 -27.17
C GLU A 200 -1.49 10.78 -27.74
N ARG A 201 -1.39 10.98 -29.05
CA ARG A 201 -2.02 12.11 -29.75
C ARG A 201 -3.53 12.02 -29.71
N SER A 202 -4.10 10.84 -29.94
CA SER A 202 -5.54 10.63 -29.83
C SER A 202 -6.03 10.92 -28.41
N THR A 203 -5.34 10.43 -27.38
CA THR A 203 -5.66 10.75 -25.98
C THR A 203 -5.63 12.26 -25.72
N GLN A 204 -4.65 12.97 -26.27
CA GLN A 204 -4.57 14.43 -26.18
C GLN A 204 -5.77 15.11 -26.87
N MET A 205 -6.12 14.67 -28.07
CA MET A 205 -7.26 15.21 -28.83
C MET A 205 -8.59 15.03 -28.09
N THR A 206 -8.81 13.89 -27.41
CA THR A 206 -10.02 13.70 -26.60
C THR A 206 -10.12 14.73 -25.47
N PHE A 207 -8.99 15.07 -24.84
CA PHE A 207 -8.95 16.04 -23.76
C PHE A 207 -9.13 17.47 -24.28
N GLU A 208 -8.56 17.80 -25.43
CA GLU A 208 -8.77 19.08 -26.11
C GLU A 208 -10.25 19.27 -26.50
N ALA A 209 -10.91 18.21 -27.00
CA ALA A 209 -12.35 18.23 -27.30
C ALA A 209 -13.19 18.42 -26.02
N ALA A 210 -12.83 17.74 -24.93
CA ALA A 210 -13.49 17.93 -23.64
C ALA A 210 -13.30 19.37 -23.09
N LEU A 211 -12.14 19.99 -23.29
CA LEU A 211 -11.88 21.39 -22.90
C LEU A 211 -12.77 22.35 -23.69
N ASP A 212 -12.89 22.18 -25.00
CA ASP A 212 -13.76 23.00 -25.85
C ASP A 212 -15.23 22.88 -25.43
N VAL A 213 -15.72 21.66 -25.20
CA VAL A 213 -17.09 21.44 -24.71
C VAL A 213 -17.30 22.02 -23.32
N ALA A 214 -16.35 21.83 -22.39
CA ALA A 214 -16.46 22.39 -21.04
C ALA A 214 -16.53 23.93 -21.07
N ALA A 215 -15.74 24.58 -21.94
CA ALA A 215 -15.80 26.03 -22.13
C ALA A 215 -17.17 26.47 -22.66
N LYS A 216 -17.65 25.86 -23.75
CA LYS A 216 -18.97 26.17 -24.33
C LYS A 216 -20.12 25.95 -23.35
N LEU A 217 -20.06 24.88 -22.57
CA LEU A 217 -21.08 24.55 -21.58
C LEU A 217 -21.07 25.57 -20.44
N ASN A 218 -19.89 25.95 -19.96
CA ASN A 218 -19.73 26.97 -18.93
C ASN A 218 -20.23 28.35 -19.41
N ASP A 219 -19.92 28.74 -20.64
CA ASP A 219 -20.40 30.00 -21.23
C ASP A 219 -21.93 30.04 -21.30
N ARG A 220 -22.57 28.97 -21.79
CA ARG A 220 -24.04 28.84 -21.81
C ARG A 220 -24.66 28.89 -20.41
N TRP A 221 -24.01 28.25 -19.43
CA TRP A 221 -24.47 28.26 -18.04
C TRP A 221 -24.39 29.65 -17.40
N TRP A 222 -23.30 30.40 -17.62
CA TRP A 222 -23.18 31.77 -17.14
C TRP A 222 -24.24 32.69 -17.79
N GLU A 223 -24.46 32.58 -19.10
CA GLU A 223 -25.45 33.40 -19.82
C GLU A 223 -26.91 33.18 -19.37
N GLU A 224 -27.26 31.96 -18.94
CA GLU A 224 -28.61 31.64 -18.46
C GLU A 224 -28.79 31.94 -16.96
N ASN A 225 -27.75 31.75 -16.15
CA ASN A 225 -27.79 32.13 -14.74
C ASN A 225 -27.91 33.64 -14.53
N GLU A 226 -27.27 34.46 -15.36
CA GLU A 226 -27.46 35.92 -15.33
C GLU A 226 -28.92 36.33 -15.60
N LYS A 227 -29.69 35.48 -16.29
CA LYS A 227 -31.09 35.73 -16.64
C LYS A 227 -32.08 35.15 -15.61
N GLU A 228 -31.59 34.57 -14.51
CA GLU A 228 -32.37 33.87 -13.48
C GLU A 228 -33.30 32.77 -14.06
N THR A 229 -32.90 32.16 -15.17
CA THR A 229 -33.63 31.04 -15.79
C THR A 229 -33.08 29.70 -15.32
N ASP A 230 -33.94 28.68 -15.22
CA ASP A 230 -33.54 27.32 -14.85
C ASP A 230 -32.72 26.68 -16.00
N PHE A 231 -31.46 26.34 -15.73
CA PHE A 231 -30.52 25.79 -16.72
C PHE A 231 -30.66 24.27 -16.83
N ASP A 232 -31.13 23.78 -17.98
CA ASP A 232 -31.20 22.35 -18.28
C ASP A 232 -29.88 21.86 -18.90
N GLY A 233 -28.90 21.60 -18.04
CA GLY A 233 -27.58 21.16 -18.47
C GLY A 233 -27.55 19.79 -19.17
N ALA A 234 -28.52 18.90 -18.91
CA ALA A 234 -28.64 17.64 -19.66
C ALA A 234 -29.01 17.91 -21.12
N LYS A 235 -29.99 18.77 -21.34
CA LYS A 235 -30.40 19.16 -22.69
C LYS A 235 -29.28 19.87 -23.43
N VAL A 236 -28.59 20.82 -22.77
CA VAL A 236 -27.48 21.56 -23.38
C VAL A 236 -26.32 20.64 -23.76
N LEU A 237 -25.93 19.71 -22.87
CA LEU A 237 -24.93 18.69 -23.19
C LEU A 237 -25.36 17.81 -24.37
N ALA A 238 -26.62 17.37 -24.41
CA ALA A 238 -27.14 16.57 -25.53
C ALA A 238 -27.16 17.34 -26.87
N GLU A 239 -27.30 18.66 -26.85
CA GLU A 239 -27.14 19.51 -28.03
C GLU A 239 -25.67 19.63 -28.45
N LEU A 240 -24.77 19.89 -27.49
CA LEU A 240 -23.33 19.96 -27.73
C LEU A 240 -22.76 18.63 -28.27
N ALA A 241 -23.31 17.48 -27.84
CA ALA A 241 -22.96 16.17 -28.39
C ALA A 241 -23.28 16.04 -29.89
N LYS A 242 -24.34 16.70 -30.37
CA LYS A 242 -24.71 16.67 -31.80
C LYS A 242 -23.82 17.58 -32.64
N GLU A 243 -23.31 18.65 -32.03
CA GLU A 243 -22.43 19.63 -32.67
C GLU A 243 -20.95 19.18 -32.66
N THR A 244 -20.58 18.31 -31.72
CA THR A 244 -19.19 17.86 -31.50
C THR A 244 -18.98 16.45 -32.05
N LYS A 245 -17.96 16.28 -32.90
CA LYS A 245 -17.60 14.95 -33.42
C LYS A 245 -17.08 14.04 -32.29
N HIS A 246 -17.34 12.74 -32.40
CA HIS A 246 -16.85 11.69 -31.48
C HIS A 246 -17.29 11.87 -30.01
N ALA A 247 -18.33 12.68 -29.77
CA ALA A 247 -18.91 12.88 -28.46
C ALA A 247 -20.05 11.87 -28.22
N ASP A 248 -19.90 11.02 -27.21
CA ASP A 248 -20.96 10.13 -26.75
C ASP A 248 -21.69 10.78 -25.56
N PHE A 249 -23.01 10.89 -25.64
CA PHE A 249 -23.85 11.41 -24.55
C PHE A 249 -24.51 10.27 -23.76
N ASP A 250 -24.38 10.32 -22.43
CA ASP A 250 -24.97 9.36 -21.51
C ASP A 250 -25.69 10.07 -20.34
N LEU A 251 -26.78 9.46 -19.87
CA LEU A 251 -27.41 9.80 -18.60
C LEU A 251 -27.04 8.76 -17.56
N ILE A 252 -26.39 9.20 -16.49
CA ILE A 252 -25.92 8.35 -15.41
C ILE A 252 -26.83 8.54 -14.20
N GLU A 253 -27.38 7.45 -13.69
CA GLU A 253 -28.30 7.47 -12.56
C GLU A 253 -27.67 6.86 -11.30
N LYS A 254 -27.78 7.59 -10.18
CA LYS A 254 -27.59 7.06 -8.81
C LYS A 254 -26.30 6.27 -8.59
N VAL A 255 -25.18 6.78 -9.06
CA VAL A 255 -23.85 6.16 -8.89
C VAL A 255 -23.24 6.59 -7.55
N THR A 256 -22.59 5.66 -6.84
CA THR A 256 -21.82 5.95 -5.62
C THR A 256 -20.35 6.26 -5.95
N GLN A 257 -19.67 7.00 -5.07
CA GLN A 257 -18.27 7.35 -5.28
C GLN A 257 -17.38 6.09 -5.37
N ASN A 258 -16.40 6.09 -6.27
CA ASN A 258 -15.44 4.98 -6.47
C ASN A 258 -16.10 3.65 -6.89
N THR A 259 -17.17 3.71 -7.68
CA THR A 259 -17.74 2.51 -8.32
C THR A 259 -17.68 2.64 -9.84
N GLN A 260 -18.01 1.55 -10.53
CA GLN A 260 -18.18 1.58 -11.97
C GLN A 260 -19.32 2.54 -12.34
N ILE A 261 -19.06 3.47 -13.27
CA ILE A 261 -20.04 4.48 -13.69
C ILE A 261 -21.22 3.81 -14.41
N ASN A 262 -20.93 3.03 -15.46
CA ASN A 262 -21.86 2.11 -16.11
C ASN A 262 -21.06 1.03 -16.89
N ALA A 263 -21.75 0.13 -17.58
CA ALA A 263 -21.12 -0.94 -18.36
C ALA A 263 -20.19 -0.43 -19.49
N ALA A 264 -20.52 0.71 -20.10
CA ALA A 264 -19.79 1.25 -21.24
C ALA A 264 -18.52 2.04 -20.84
N ILE A 265 -18.62 2.84 -19.79
CA ILE A 265 -17.54 3.72 -19.29
C ILE A 265 -16.59 2.95 -18.38
N GLY A 266 -17.13 2.04 -17.56
CA GLY A 266 -16.32 1.32 -16.60
C GLY A 266 -15.97 2.15 -15.36
N PHE A 267 -14.86 1.81 -14.71
CA PHE A 267 -14.35 2.51 -13.53
C PHE A 267 -13.50 3.70 -13.97
N GLU A 268 -13.89 4.91 -13.55
CA GLU A 268 -13.22 6.17 -13.91
C GLU A 268 -13.08 7.02 -12.63
N PRO A 269 -11.97 6.90 -11.89
CA PRO A 269 -11.81 7.51 -10.58
C PRO A 269 -11.77 9.04 -10.64
N GLU A 270 -11.12 9.61 -11.65
CA GLU A 270 -11.03 11.07 -11.83
C GLU A 270 -12.39 11.69 -12.19
N LEU A 271 -13.20 11.02 -13.04
CA LEU A 271 -14.58 11.42 -13.31
C LEU A 271 -15.44 11.35 -12.05
N SER A 272 -15.35 10.24 -11.31
CA SER A 272 -16.09 10.07 -10.05
C SER A 272 -15.73 11.18 -9.05
N LYS A 273 -14.44 11.48 -8.89
CA LYS A 273 -13.98 12.58 -8.02
C LYS A 273 -14.51 13.94 -8.46
N ALA A 274 -14.46 14.25 -9.76
CA ALA A 274 -14.93 15.52 -10.30
C ALA A 274 -16.44 15.72 -10.07
N VAL A 275 -17.27 14.74 -10.44
CA VAL A 275 -18.73 14.81 -10.26
C VAL A 275 -19.14 14.89 -8.79
N PHE A 276 -18.46 14.16 -7.91
CA PHE A 276 -18.74 14.23 -6.47
C PHE A 276 -18.23 15.52 -5.81
N GLY A 277 -17.36 16.27 -6.48
CA GLY A 277 -16.95 17.62 -6.10
C GLY A 277 -17.96 18.71 -6.51
N CYS A 278 -18.83 18.44 -7.48
CA CYS A 278 -19.88 19.37 -7.91
C CYS A 278 -20.97 19.55 -6.83
N THR A 279 -21.62 20.71 -6.87
CA THR A 279 -22.77 21.04 -6.01
C THR A 279 -23.94 21.54 -6.85
N PRO A 280 -25.18 21.58 -6.35
CA PRO A 280 -26.30 22.16 -7.11
C PRO A 280 -26.08 23.62 -7.52
N LYS A 281 -25.17 24.36 -6.83
CA LYS A 281 -24.80 25.73 -7.19
C LYS A 281 -23.69 25.79 -8.24
N GLU A 282 -22.85 24.77 -8.30
CA GLU A 282 -21.75 24.62 -9.26
C GLU A 282 -21.84 23.20 -9.84
N PRO A 283 -22.84 22.94 -10.71
CA PRO A 283 -23.19 21.59 -11.15
C PRO A 283 -22.28 21.06 -12.27
N LEU A 284 -21.38 21.89 -12.79
CA LEU A 284 -20.54 21.59 -13.93
C LEU A 284 -19.18 21.06 -13.50
N THR A 285 -18.68 20.04 -14.20
CA THR A 285 -17.25 19.72 -14.15
C THR A 285 -16.50 20.58 -15.17
N GLY A 286 -15.20 20.79 -14.93
CA GLY A 286 -14.28 21.10 -16.03
C GLY A 286 -14.08 19.90 -16.95
N ALA A 287 -13.15 20.01 -17.90
CA ALA A 287 -12.69 18.85 -18.65
C ALA A 287 -11.94 17.89 -17.71
N VAL A 288 -12.36 16.63 -17.69
CA VAL A 288 -11.76 15.59 -16.86
C VAL A 288 -11.04 14.60 -17.76
N LYS A 289 -9.73 14.42 -17.53
CA LYS A 289 -8.94 13.38 -18.19
C LYS A 289 -9.08 12.09 -17.39
N GLY A 290 -9.82 11.12 -17.92
CA GLY A 290 -9.94 9.79 -17.34
C GLY A 290 -8.88 8.81 -17.83
N GLU A 291 -9.06 7.54 -17.46
CA GLU A 291 -8.18 6.45 -17.87
C GLU A 291 -8.50 5.96 -19.29
N LYS A 292 -9.79 5.88 -19.65
CA LYS A 292 -10.23 5.36 -20.95
C LYS A 292 -10.78 6.42 -21.88
N ALA A 293 -11.20 7.57 -21.34
CA ALA A 293 -11.78 8.65 -22.12
C ALA A 293 -11.60 9.99 -21.40
N SER A 294 -11.83 11.08 -22.14
CA SER A 294 -11.98 12.41 -21.56
C SER A 294 -13.47 12.75 -21.42
N PHE A 295 -13.82 13.53 -20.38
CA PHE A 295 -15.20 13.72 -19.97
C PHE A 295 -15.55 15.17 -19.65
N VAL A 296 -16.83 15.50 -19.82
CA VAL A 296 -17.48 16.69 -19.26
C VAL A 296 -18.83 16.27 -18.70
N ALA A 297 -19.14 16.63 -17.46
CA ALA A 297 -20.37 16.21 -16.80
C ALA A 297 -21.16 17.40 -16.23
N TYR A 298 -22.47 17.22 -16.16
CA TYR A 298 -23.40 18.11 -15.49
C TYR A 298 -24.21 17.33 -14.44
N LEU A 299 -24.10 17.77 -13.19
CA LEU A 299 -24.79 17.20 -12.05
C LEU A 299 -26.31 17.44 -12.16
N LEU A 300 -27.09 16.36 -12.10
CA LEU A 300 -28.55 16.38 -12.17
C LEU A 300 -29.20 16.22 -10.79
N ASP A 301 -28.67 15.31 -9.97
CA ASP A 301 -29.26 14.98 -8.68
C ASP A 301 -28.20 14.57 -7.65
N VAL A 302 -28.48 14.88 -6.39
CA VAL A 302 -27.61 14.68 -5.23
C VAL A 302 -28.41 13.95 -4.15
N GLU A 303 -28.21 12.64 -4.05
CA GLU A 303 -28.62 11.92 -2.84
C GLU A 303 -27.52 12.07 -1.79
N THR A 304 -27.85 12.69 -0.65
CA THR A 304 -26.91 12.85 0.46
C THR A 304 -26.72 11.54 1.22
N PRO A 305 -25.56 11.34 1.87
CA PRO A 305 -25.38 10.20 2.75
C PRO A 305 -26.45 10.21 3.84
N SER A 306 -27.00 9.04 4.15
CA SER A 306 -28.08 8.91 5.13
C SER A 306 -27.95 7.65 5.97
N LEU A 307 -28.63 7.63 7.11
CA LEU A 307 -28.82 6.43 7.92
C LEU A 307 -30.24 5.91 7.70
N THR A 308 -30.35 4.64 7.33
CA THR A 308 -31.63 3.97 7.18
C THR A 308 -32.24 3.74 8.55
N ASP A 309 -33.46 4.22 8.78
CA ASP A 309 -34.17 4.03 10.04
C ASP A 309 -34.75 2.60 10.15
N PRO A 310 -34.30 1.78 11.12
CA PRO A 310 -34.81 0.43 11.32
C PRO A 310 -36.28 0.36 11.73
N TYR A 311 -36.90 1.45 12.19
CA TYR A 311 -38.32 1.47 12.51
C TYR A 311 -39.20 1.56 11.27
N THR A 312 -38.69 2.17 10.19
CA THR A 312 -39.44 2.38 8.95
C THR A 312 -39.03 1.41 7.84
N ASP A 313 -37.80 0.88 7.86
CA ASP A 313 -37.30 -0.07 6.87
C ASP A 313 -37.19 -1.50 7.43
N LYS A 314 -37.88 -2.45 6.79
CA LYS A 314 -37.92 -3.87 7.22
C LYS A 314 -36.56 -4.57 7.11
N ALA A 315 -35.74 -4.23 6.12
CA ALA A 315 -34.43 -4.85 5.94
C ALA A 315 -33.47 -4.36 7.02
N ALA A 316 -33.46 -3.05 7.31
CA ALA A 316 -32.74 -2.45 8.42
C ALA A 316 -33.19 -3.05 9.77
N LEU A 317 -34.50 -3.23 10.00
CA LEU A 317 -35.00 -3.88 11.21
C LEU A 317 -34.44 -5.30 11.39
N ASN A 318 -34.37 -6.07 10.30
CA ASN A 318 -33.81 -7.41 10.33
C ASN A 318 -32.30 -7.40 10.64
N THR A 319 -31.56 -6.47 10.04
CA THR A 319 -30.14 -6.25 10.35
C THR A 319 -29.94 -5.91 11.83
N LEU A 320 -30.74 -4.98 12.38
CA LEU A 320 -30.67 -4.63 13.81
C LEU A 320 -30.97 -5.81 14.72
N LYS A 321 -31.98 -6.63 14.39
CA LYS A 321 -32.30 -7.85 15.14
C LYS A 321 -31.15 -8.85 15.12
N GLN A 322 -30.46 -9.01 13.98
CA GLN A 322 -29.30 -9.89 13.88
C GLN A 322 -28.11 -9.40 14.72
N ILE A 323 -27.82 -8.10 14.66
CA ILE A 323 -26.79 -7.46 15.49
C ILE A 323 -27.09 -7.69 16.98
N TYR A 324 -28.34 -7.42 17.41
CA TYR A 324 -28.75 -7.61 18.80
C TYR A 324 -28.68 -9.08 19.25
N ARG A 325 -29.12 -10.03 18.41
CA ARG A 325 -28.98 -11.46 18.70
C ARG A 325 -27.53 -11.88 18.87
N ARG A 326 -26.64 -11.39 18.00
CA ARG A 326 -25.20 -11.66 18.08
C ARG A 326 -24.61 -11.07 19.35
N LYS A 327 -24.98 -9.84 19.72
CA LYS A 327 -24.57 -9.21 20.98
C LYS A 327 -24.96 -10.06 22.18
N LEU A 328 -26.24 -10.42 22.30
CA LEU A 328 -26.73 -11.26 23.40
C LEU A 328 -26.07 -12.64 23.45
N ALA A 329 -25.82 -13.27 22.29
CA ALA A 329 -25.12 -14.54 22.23
C ALA A 329 -23.68 -14.39 22.74
N THR A 330 -22.95 -13.37 22.28
CA THR A 330 -21.59 -13.06 22.72
C THR A 330 -21.53 -12.78 24.23
N GLU A 331 -22.43 -11.96 24.78
CA GLU A 331 -22.51 -11.66 26.22
C GLU A 331 -22.76 -12.93 27.03
N LYS A 332 -23.68 -13.80 26.58
CA LYS A 332 -23.94 -15.09 27.24
C LYS A 332 -22.74 -16.02 27.20
N THR A 333 -22.07 -16.14 26.04
CA THR A 333 -20.88 -16.98 25.91
C THR A 333 -19.73 -16.45 26.76
N PHE A 334 -19.56 -15.13 26.85
CA PHE A 334 -18.57 -14.52 27.73
C PHE A 334 -18.85 -14.85 29.20
N ALA A 335 -20.09 -14.64 29.66
CA ALA A 335 -20.49 -14.92 31.04
C ALA A 335 -20.31 -16.40 31.40
N GLN A 336 -20.60 -17.32 30.47
CA GLN A 336 -20.35 -18.75 30.65
C GLN A 336 -18.85 -19.07 30.77
N ALA A 337 -18.03 -18.52 29.88
CA ALA A 337 -16.59 -18.71 29.92
C ALA A 337 -15.96 -18.11 31.19
N GLU A 338 -16.43 -16.94 31.62
CA GLU A 338 -15.98 -16.28 32.85
C GLU A 338 -16.34 -17.09 34.09
N ALA A 339 -17.59 -17.58 34.17
CA ALA A 339 -18.01 -18.45 35.27
C ALA A 339 -17.18 -19.74 35.34
N GLU A 340 -16.84 -20.33 34.20
CA GLU A 340 -15.99 -21.52 34.14
C GLU A 340 -14.54 -21.23 34.54
N ALA A 341 -13.97 -20.11 34.10
CA ALA A 341 -12.64 -19.67 34.53
C ALA A 341 -12.59 -19.46 36.05
N GLN A 342 -13.61 -18.80 36.61
CA GLN A 342 -13.73 -18.59 38.06
C GLN A 342 -13.86 -19.92 38.81
N ARG A 343 -14.69 -20.85 38.33
CA ARG A 343 -14.84 -22.19 38.91
C ARG A 343 -13.50 -22.94 38.96
N ILE A 344 -12.77 -22.95 37.85
CA ILE A 344 -11.46 -23.62 37.76
C ILE A 344 -10.46 -22.95 38.73
N ASN A 345 -10.40 -21.62 38.74
CA ASN A 345 -9.50 -20.88 39.64
C ASN A 345 -9.82 -21.10 41.11
N SER A 346 -11.10 -21.20 41.50
CA SER A 346 -11.49 -21.55 42.87
C SER A 346 -11.01 -22.95 43.26
N ALA A 347 -11.15 -23.94 42.39
CA ALA A 347 -10.66 -25.30 42.64
C ALA A 347 -9.12 -25.36 42.73
N LEU A 348 -8.42 -24.61 41.89
CA LEU A 348 -6.96 -24.47 41.95
C LEU A 348 -6.50 -23.82 43.26
N ALA A 349 -7.21 -22.80 43.74
CA ALA A 349 -6.93 -22.12 45.00
C ALA A 349 -7.15 -23.03 46.23
N GLU A 350 -8.03 -24.03 46.13
CA GLU A 350 -8.22 -25.09 47.13
C GLU A 350 -7.13 -26.17 47.09
N GLY A 351 -6.16 -26.07 46.17
CA GLY A 351 -5.04 -27.01 46.03
C GLY A 351 -5.33 -28.21 45.14
N GLN A 352 -6.40 -28.19 44.34
CA GLN A 352 -6.65 -29.25 43.36
C GLN A 352 -5.65 -29.17 42.20
N GLU A 353 -5.22 -30.32 41.68
CA GLU A 353 -4.42 -30.42 40.46
C GLU A 353 -5.21 -29.89 39.25
N PHE A 354 -4.53 -29.28 38.27
CA PHE A 354 -5.17 -28.63 37.12
C PHE A 354 -6.13 -29.56 36.36
N ALA A 355 -5.73 -30.82 36.13
CA ALA A 355 -6.58 -31.80 35.45
C ALA A 355 -7.89 -32.09 36.20
N GLN A 356 -7.89 -32.00 37.54
CA GLN A 356 -9.09 -32.17 38.37
C GLN A 356 -9.93 -30.88 38.36
N ALA A 357 -9.29 -29.72 38.51
CA ALA A 357 -9.94 -28.43 38.48
C ALA A 357 -10.65 -28.16 37.14
N ALA A 358 -10.04 -28.56 36.02
CA ALA A 358 -10.58 -28.43 34.66
C ALA A 358 -11.90 -29.19 34.46
N GLY A 359 -12.14 -30.30 35.16
CA GLY A 359 -13.38 -31.06 35.06
C GLY A 359 -13.69 -31.52 33.63
N GLU A 360 -14.86 -31.14 33.11
CA GLU A 360 -15.29 -31.47 31.73
C GLU A 360 -14.68 -30.53 30.66
N SER A 361 -14.05 -29.44 31.06
CA SER A 361 -13.43 -28.49 30.15
C SER A 361 -12.19 -29.09 29.48
N LYS A 362 -12.13 -28.98 28.15
CA LYS A 362 -11.04 -29.53 27.35
C LYS A 362 -9.96 -28.47 27.12
N PHE A 363 -8.75 -28.76 27.57
CA PHE A 363 -7.57 -27.94 27.32
C PHE A 363 -6.65 -28.62 26.33
N GLN A 364 -5.99 -27.80 25.51
CA GLN A 364 -4.92 -28.22 24.62
C GLN A 364 -3.63 -27.52 25.06
N GLU A 365 -2.56 -28.29 25.15
CA GLU A 365 -1.24 -27.76 25.47
C GLU A 365 -0.69 -26.93 24.31
N LEU A 366 -0.08 -25.80 24.63
CA LEU A 366 0.61 -24.93 23.69
C LEU A 366 2.10 -24.99 23.98
N GLU A 367 2.91 -25.05 22.92
CA GLU A 367 4.37 -25.01 23.04
C GLU A 367 4.81 -23.68 23.69
N PRO A 368 5.91 -23.70 24.48
CA PRO A 368 6.47 -22.47 25.05
C PRO A 368 6.73 -21.41 23.98
N PHE A 369 6.34 -20.18 24.27
CA PHE A 369 6.42 -19.06 23.33
C PHE A 369 6.88 -17.77 24.02
N THR A 370 7.28 -16.78 23.23
CA THR A 370 7.71 -15.47 23.73
C THR A 370 6.77 -14.37 23.26
N ARG A 371 6.91 -13.16 23.81
CA ARG A 371 6.17 -11.99 23.29
C ARG A 371 6.48 -11.68 21.83
N MET A 372 7.71 -11.98 21.38
CA MET A 372 8.15 -11.71 20.00
C MET A 372 7.75 -12.83 19.03
N ASN A 373 7.59 -14.06 19.54
CA ASN A 373 7.10 -15.18 18.77
C ASN A 373 5.96 -15.84 19.55
N PRO A 374 4.69 -15.44 19.30
CA PRO A 374 3.52 -15.84 20.10
C PRO A 374 3.08 -17.30 19.92
N GLY A 375 3.82 -18.09 19.13
CA GLY A 375 3.54 -19.49 18.88
C GLY A 375 2.10 -19.72 18.36
N ASP A 376 1.44 -20.70 18.96
CA ASP A 376 0.16 -21.23 18.48
C ASP A 376 -1.09 -20.52 19.04
N LEU A 377 -0.95 -19.34 19.65
CA LEU A 377 -2.07 -18.58 20.19
C LEU A 377 -3.15 -18.27 19.12
N SER A 378 -2.74 -17.95 17.90
CA SER A 378 -3.66 -17.73 16.79
C SER A 378 -4.09 -19.04 16.11
N GLN A 379 -3.16 -19.97 15.88
CA GLN A 379 -3.41 -21.17 15.07
C GLN A 379 -4.21 -22.24 15.80
N LYS A 380 -3.76 -22.65 17.00
CA LYS A 380 -4.41 -23.69 17.81
C LYS A 380 -5.48 -23.09 18.73
N ALA A 381 -5.13 -22.05 19.49
CA ALA A 381 -6.07 -21.45 20.46
C ALA A 381 -7.08 -20.48 19.82
N ARG A 382 -6.94 -20.17 18.51
CA ARG A 382 -7.87 -19.34 17.72
C ARG A 382 -8.12 -17.95 18.32
N VAL A 383 -7.18 -17.43 19.10
CA VAL A 383 -7.26 -16.09 19.68
C VAL A 383 -7.24 -15.06 18.56
N SER A 384 -8.27 -14.20 18.51
CA SER A 384 -8.40 -13.21 17.43
C SER A 384 -7.51 -11.98 17.64
N ASN A 385 -7.25 -11.61 18.90
CA ASN A 385 -6.34 -10.51 19.26
C ASN A 385 -5.18 -11.04 20.11
N VAL A 386 -4.13 -11.50 19.42
CA VAL A 386 -2.92 -12.06 20.05
C VAL A 386 -2.24 -11.03 20.96
N GLY A 387 -2.20 -9.75 20.57
CA GLY A 387 -1.59 -8.70 21.37
C GLY A 387 -2.25 -8.52 22.73
N SER A 388 -3.59 -8.42 22.77
CA SER A 388 -4.35 -8.32 24.02
C SER A 388 -4.19 -9.58 24.89
N ALA A 389 -4.16 -10.77 24.29
CA ALA A 389 -3.94 -12.00 25.03
C ALA A 389 -2.53 -12.08 25.62
N LEU A 390 -1.48 -11.74 24.86
CA LEU A 390 -0.11 -11.66 25.36
C LEU A 390 0.02 -10.66 26.51
N LEU A 391 -0.68 -9.53 26.43
CA LEU A 391 -0.72 -8.55 27.49
C LEU A 391 -1.38 -9.12 28.75
N ALA A 392 -2.51 -9.80 28.62
CA ALA A 392 -3.18 -10.48 29.73
C ALA A 392 -2.28 -11.56 30.36
N ILE A 393 -1.65 -12.41 29.54
CA ILE A 393 -0.67 -13.43 29.97
C ILE A 393 0.48 -12.79 30.72
N SER A 394 0.99 -11.66 30.24
CA SER A 394 2.12 -11.01 30.89
C SER A 394 1.78 -10.39 32.25
N LYS A 395 0.52 -10.01 32.48
CA LYS A 395 0.03 -9.47 33.76
C LYS A 395 -0.44 -10.58 34.72
N ALA A 396 -0.66 -11.80 34.23
CA ALA A 396 -1.12 -12.94 35.02
C ALA A 396 0.01 -13.63 35.81
N GLU A 397 -0.39 -14.33 36.88
CA GLU A 397 0.45 -15.23 37.68
C GLU A 397 0.32 -16.67 37.16
N PRO A 398 1.41 -17.47 37.16
CA PRO A 398 1.34 -18.89 36.86
C PRO A 398 0.39 -19.65 37.78
N GLY A 399 -0.17 -20.74 37.27
CA GLY A 399 -1.13 -21.57 38.00
C GLY A 399 -2.57 -21.05 37.96
N GLN A 400 -2.90 -20.09 37.10
CA GLN A 400 -4.25 -19.52 37.00
C GLN A 400 -4.80 -19.58 35.56
N VAL A 401 -6.12 -19.73 35.46
CA VAL A 401 -6.89 -19.49 34.23
C VAL A 401 -7.19 -18.01 34.10
N LEU A 402 -6.85 -17.44 32.95
CA LEU A 402 -7.08 -16.03 32.64
C LEU A 402 -8.56 -15.75 32.36
N ALA A 403 -8.92 -14.46 32.39
CA ALA A 403 -10.20 -13.99 31.87
C ALA A 403 -10.41 -14.44 30.40
N PRO A 404 -11.65 -14.67 29.96
CA PRO A 404 -11.93 -15.20 28.62
C PRO A 404 -11.30 -14.37 27.51
N GLN A 405 -10.51 -15.01 26.64
CA GLN A 405 -9.85 -14.38 25.51
C GLN A 405 -10.72 -14.50 24.25
N LYS A 406 -10.87 -13.40 23.53
CA LYS A 406 -11.75 -13.33 22.34
C LYS A 406 -11.18 -14.18 21.20
N THR A 407 -12.05 -14.96 20.56
CA THR A 407 -11.77 -15.69 19.32
C THR A 407 -12.67 -15.17 18.20
N TYR A 408 -12.50 -15.68 16.97
CA TYR A 408 -13.36 -15.32 15.84
C TYR A 408 -14.84 -15.73 16.02
N SER A 409 -15.11 -16.74 16.86
CA SER A 409 -16.44 -17.34 17.01
C SER A 409 -16.92 -17.44 18.46
N GLY A 410 -16.22 -16.85 19.42
CA GLY A 410 -16.56 -16.93 20.84
C GLY A 410 -15.39 -16.53 21.74
N TYR A 411 -15.16 -17.34 22.77
CA TYR A 411 -14.09 -17.13 23.74
C TYR A 411 -13.33 -18.42 24.02
N VAL A 412 -12.06 -18.28 24.40
CA VAL A 412 -11.20 -19.36 24.86
C VAL A 412 -10.64 -19.01 26.23
N LEU A 413 -10.44 -20.02 27.07
CA LEU A 413 -9.77 -19.88 28.36
C LEU A 413 -8.31 -20.28 28.20
N LEU A 414 -7.40 -19.47 28.73
CA LEU A 414 -5.97 -19.77 28.74
C LEU A 414 -5.54 -20.05 30.18
N TYR A 415 -4.92 -21.20 30.40
CA TYR A 415 -4.27 -21.53 31.66
C TYR A 415 -2.77 -21.23 31.55
N LEU A 416 -2.24 -20.39 32.43
CA LEU A 416 -0.83 -20.07 32.46
C LEU A 416 -0.08 -21.10 33.31
N ALA A 417 0.52 -22.10 32.67
CA ALA A 417 1.23 -23.17 33.37
C ALA A 417 2.53 -22.67 34.02
N ASP A 418 3.38 -21.97 33.27
CA ASP A 418 4.63 -21.41 33.74
C ASP A 418 4.94 -20.09 33.02
N LYS A 419 5.74 -19.24 33.67
CA LYS A 419 6.24 -17.98 33.11
C LYS A 419 7.61 -17.68 33.67
N SER A 420 8.63 -17.82 32.83
CA SER A 420 10.01 -17.44 33.14
C SER A 420 10.37 -16.10 32.50
N MET A 421 11.17 -15.32 33.20
CA MET A 421 11.90 -14.21 32.59
C MET A 421 13.31 -14.72 32.26
N PRO A 422 13.84 -14.45 31.07
CA PRO A 422 15.24 -14.77 30.76
C PRO A 422 16.17 -14.05 31.76
N ASP A 423 17.11 -14.79 32.35
CA ASP A 423 18.08 -14.28 33.34
C ASP A 423 19.49 -14.10 32.75
N ASP A 424 19.63 -14.21 31.43
CA ASP A 424 20.88 -14.00 30.72
C ASP A 424 21.32 -12.52 30.73
N GLU A 425 22.62 -12.31 30.54
CA GLU A 425 23.26 -10.98 30.61
C GLU A 425 22.72 -10.03 29.53
N ASP A 426 22.41 -10.55 28.33
CA ASP A 426 21.84 -9.76 27.23
C ASP A 426 20.44 -9.24 27.58
N SER A 427 19.60 -10.08 28.17
CA SER A 427 18.26 -9.70 28.63
C SER A 427 18.30 -8.67 29.77
N LYS A 428 19.25 -8.78 30.70
CA LYS A 428 19.49 -7.78 31.75
C LYS A 428 19.92 -6.42 31.17
N ASN A 429 20.87 -6.44 30.23
CA ASN A 429 21.32 -5.24 29.52
C ASN A 429 20.18 -4.59 28.74
N MET A 430 19.34 -5.40 28.08
CA MET A 430 18.18 -4.90 27.34
C MET A 430 17.14 -4.26 28.26
N LEU A 431 16.85 -4.87 29.42
CA LEU A 431 15.97 -4.30 30.44
C LEU A 431 16.48 -2.95 30.95
N GLU A 432 17.79 -2.83 31.22
CA GLU A 432 18.40 -1.58 31.68
C GLU A 432 18.31 -0.49 30.60
N ASN A 433 18.58 -0.85 29.34
CA ASN A 433 18.43 0.06 28.20
C ASN A 433 16.99 0.56 28.04
N VAL A 434 16.01 -0.34 28.12
CA VAL A 434 14.57 0.01 28.05
C VAL A 434 14.18 0.90 29.23
N ARG A 435 14.65 0.59 30.45
CA ARG A 435 14.39 1.41 31.64
C ARG A 435 14.95 2.82 31.49
N ASN A 436 16.19 2.95 31.02
CA ASN A 436 16.84 4.24 30.77
C ASN A 436 16.17 5.02 29.64
N TYR A 437 15.63 4.33 28.63
CA TYR A 437 14.84 4.95 27.57
C TYR A 437 13.51 5.48 28.10
N ILE A 438 12.72 4.65 28.80
CA ILE A 438 11.43 5.05 29.39
C ILE A 438 11.65 6.21 30.38
N LEU A 439 12.66 6.11 31.27
CA LEU A 439 12.97 7.16 32.22
C LEU A 439 13.26 8.50 31.52
N ARG A 440 14.06 8.51 30.46
CA ARG A 440 14.33 9.73 29.68
C ARG A 440 13.08 10.27 29.01
N ARG A 441 12.23 9.40 28.45
CA ARG A 441 10.96 9.78 27.82
C ARG A 441 9.99 10.41 28.84
N GLU A 442 9.83 9.80 30.01
CA GLU A 442 8.97 10.31 31.08
C GLU A 442 9.52 11.63 31.65
N GLN A 443 10.83 11.77 31.83
CA GLN A 443 11.46 13.03 32.23
C GLN A 443 11.22 14.15 31.22
N GLN A 444 11.34 13.85 29.92
CA GLN A 444 11.08 14.82 28.86
C GLN A 444 9.60 15.21 28.80
N THR A 445 8.70 14.24 28.97
CA THR A 445 7.25 14.48 29.03
C THR A 445 6.88 15.34 30.25
N ALA A 446 7.39 15.00 31.43
CA ALA A 446 7.18 15.79 32.64
C ALA A 446 7.73 17.21 32.52
N MET A 447 8.91 17.39 31.92
CA MET A 447 9.50 18.71 31.65
C MET A 447 8.62 19.53 30.68
N ASN A 448 8.12 18.90 29.62
CA ASN A 448 7.27 19.56 28.64
C ASN A 448 5.92 19.97 29.25
N ASN A 449 5.30 19.07 30.02
CA ASN A 449 4.07 19.36 30.76
C ASN A 449 4.27 20.48 31.79
N PHE A 450 5.43 20.48 32.47
CA PHE A 450 5.81 21.56 33.39
C PHE A 450 5.93 22.91 32.67
N TYR A 451 6.56 22.96 31.49
CA TYR A 451 6.63 24.19 30.69
C TYR A 451 5.25 24.65 30.21
N GLN A 452 4.40 23.74 29.74
CA GLN A 452 3.02 24.06 29.35
C GLN A 452 2.19 24.58 30.53
N GLN A 453 2.36 23.99 31.71
CA GLN A 453 1.73 24.46 32.94
C GLN A 453 2.20 25.86 33.30
N LEU A 454 3.52 26.11 33.29
CA LEU A 454 4.09 27.45 33.52
C LEU A 454 3.56 28.47 32.51
N GLU A 455 3.47 28.11 31.23
CA GLU A 455 2.92 28.99 30.19
C GLU A 455 1.46 29.36 30.50
N ARG A 456 0.62 28.36 30.80
CA ARG A 456 -0.79 28.54 31.17
C ARG A 456 -0.98 29.36 32.44
N GLU A 457 -0.16 29.12 33.47
CA GLU A 457 -0.27 29.79 34.77
C GLU A 457 0.38 31.19 34.79
N SER A 458 1.35 31.44 33.91
CA SER A 458 2.11 32.70 33.91
C SER A 458 1.28 33.94 33.56
N ASN A 459 0.06 33.78 33.01
CA ASN A 459 -0.77 34.88 32.49
C ASN A 459 0.01 35.83 31.57
N THR A 460 1.06 35.33 30.90
CA THR A 460 1.95 36.17 30.10
C THR A 460 1.26 36.56 28.80
N ILE A 461 0.84 37.82 28.69
CA ILE A 461 0.35 38.40 27.43
C ILE A 461 1.57 38.84 26.63
N LEU A 462 1.91 38.09 25.58
CA LEU A 462 2.97 38.49 24.66
C LEU A 462 2.53 39.74 23.87
N PRO A 463 3.39 40.76 23.72
CA PRO A 463 3.10 41.93 22.88
C PRO A 463 2.80 41.54 21.43
N ASP A 464 1.95 42.31 20.76
CA ASP A 464 1.62 42.09 19.35
C ASP A 464 2.89 42.01 18.48
N GLY A 465 3.03 40.89 17.75
CA GLY A 465 4.21 40.58 16.92
C GLY A 465 5.12 39.48 17.46
N LEU A 466 4.96 39.05 18.72
CA LEU A 466 5.72 37.93 19.32
C LEU A 466 4.86 36.69 19.62
N GLN A 467 3.58 36.70 19.28
CA GLN A 467 2.73 35.53 19.43
C GLN A 467 3.19 34.41 18.48
N PRO A 468 3.31 33.16 18.95
CA PRO A 468 3.65 32.05 18.08
C PRO A 468 2.57 31.92 17.00
N LYS A 469 2.98 31.87 15.72
CA LYS A 469 2.06 31.52 14.63
C LYS A 469 1.44 30.17 14.98
N GLN A 470 0.13 30.14 15.27
CA GLN A 470 -0.61 28.90 15.44
C GLN A 470 -0.37 28.03 14.20
N ARG A 471 0.22 26.85 14.42
CA ARG A 471 0.47 25.84 13.39
C ARG A 471 -0.73 24.93 13.25
#